data_AF-A0A822Y1A1-F1
#
_entry.id   AF-A0A822Y1A1-F1
#
_cell.length_a   1.000
_cell.length_b   1.000
_cell.length_c   1.000
_cell.angle_alpha   90.00
_cell.angle_beta   90.00
_cell.angle_gamma   90.00
#
_symmetry.space_group_name_H-M   'P 1'
#
loop_
_entity.id
_entity.type
_entity.pdbx_description
1 polymer ?
#
loop_
_entity_poly.entity_id
_entity_poly.type
_entity_poly.pdbx_seq_one_letter_code
_entity_poly.pdbx_strand_id
1 'polypeptide(L)'
;MLRRTRFSWVKRINSLVNNGQIRKGLLLFHQLQKSDVGITEYFLSAVLKCCAKLEAVDVGRQVHCITLKHGFHRDVILMTSLLDMYAKCTSIEEARCIFYEMPERDVITTNSMIACLCRFNMTMDAIQLFEDMPKRDVGSWNSLISGMAQNLERGKALSFFRNMHLEGVRMDFATMISILSVCADLAALSNGKQIHGLVIKHGFELYLPIGNATLDMYAKGGCIDDACLCFNNMSSRNVVTWTSLIVAYGKHGLGLQALNAFHQMEMEGILPNKITFLGILFACSHAGLVEEGWRNFNAMIQMYSITPMIEHYTCMVDLLARAGHLEEAHEFIEKMPIEPDAKLLTAFLRSCCTYMNVELTRKVGQKLLELKPEGGAYMLLSNFHGLVGDLEGVAKVRKLMLNRGIRKDKAHTWTEIKRTIHTFESGDRSHPLHKKICDYLEDLITRMKTKGYVPNTSMVMQNVDEHKKEEILLGHSEKLAIGLGLISTAPGTQITIVKNLRVCADCHEATRFISMIEGREIVARDSSRFHQFKDGQCSCGNYW
;
A
#
# COMPACT_ATOMS: atom_id res chain seq x y z
N MET A 1 24.98 -44.28 -20.70
CA MET A 1 25.60 -43.11 -20.05
C MET A 1 24.88 -41.78 -20.34
N LEU A 2 24.42 -41.50 -21.56
CA LEU A 2 23.80 -40.20 -21.96
C LEU A 2 22.51 -39.78 -21.22
N ARG A 3 21.65 -40.72 -20.77
CA ARG A 3 20.45 -40.38 -19.97
C ARG A 3 20.79 -39.93 -18.54
N ARG A 4 21.86 -40.45 -17.93
CA ARG A 4 22.30 -40.09 -16.56
C ARG A 4 22.88 -38.67 -16.50
N THR A 5 23.56 -38.23 -17.55
CA THR A 5 24.08 -36.85 -17.63
C THR A 5 22.97 -35.83 -17.85
N ARG A 6 21.94 -36.12 -18.65
CA ARG A 6 20.79 -35.20 -18.88
C ARG A 6 20.00 -34.87 -17.61
N PHE A 7 19.65 -35.88 -16.79
CA PHE A 7 18.96 -35.66 -15.52
C PHE A 7 19.80 -34.92 -14.47
N SER A 8 21.13 -35.04 -14.55
CA SER A 8 22.07 -34.34 -13.66
C SER A 8 22.00 -32.81 -13.86
N TRP A 9 21.88 -32.34 -15.11
CA TRP A 9 21.91 -30.91 -15.43
C TRP A 9 20.62 -30.18 -15.07
N VAL A 10 19.44 -30.77 -15.31
CA VAL A 10 18.15 -30.20 -14.89
C VAL A 10 18.11 -30.01 -13.37
N LYS A 11 18.56 -31.03 -12.62
CA LYS A 11 18.70 -30.93 -11.15
C LYS A 11 19.68 -29.83 -10.75
N ARG A 12 20.79 -29.67 -11.48
CA ARG A 12 21.79 -28.65 -11.18
C ARG A 12 21.27 -27.23 -11.44
N ILE A 13 20.57 -26.97 -12.54
CA ILE A 13 19.94 -25.66 -12.79
C ILE A 13 18.85 -25.38 -11.75
N ASN A 14 17.96 -26.33 -11.49
CA ASN A 14 16.92 -26.14 -10.47
C ASN A 14 17.53 -25.90 -9.08
N SER A 15 18.62 -26.59 -8.73
CA SER A 15 19.37 -26.34 -7.50
C SER A 15 19.96 -24.93 -7.47
N LEU A 16 20.57 -24.46 -8.56
CA LEU A 16 21.09 -23.09 -8.66
C LEU A 16 19.98 -22.04 -8.54
N VAL A 17 18.81 -22.29 -9.14
CA VAL A 17 17.62 -21.43 -9.06
C VAL A 17 17.06 -21.37 -7.63
N ASN A 18 17.03 -22.51 -6.94
CA ASN A 18 16.54 -22.61 -5.56
C ASN A 18 17.52 -21.98 -4.57
N ASN A 19 18.83 -22.07 -4.85
CA ASN A 19 19.89 -21.47 -4.03
C ASN A 19 20.18 -20.00 -4.38
N GLY A 20 19.35 -19.34 -5.20
CA GLY A 20 19.51 -17.93 -5.58
C GLY A 20 20.69 -17.63 -6.51
N GLN A 21 21.42 -18.63 -7.00
CA GLN A 21 22.57 -18.48 -7.90
C GLN A 21 22.13 -18.41 -9.38
N ILE A 22 21.15 -17.56 -9.68
CA ILE A 22 20.38 -17.58 -10.94
C ILE A 22 21.26 -17.22 -12.15
N ARG A 23 22.21 -16.28 -11.99
CA ARG A 23 23.18 -15.91 -13.04
C ARG A 23 24.06 -17.09 -13.46
N LYS A 24 24.45 -17.97 -12.53
CA LYS A 24 25.21 -19.19 -12.85
C LYS A 24 24.37 -20.17 -13.68
N GLY A 25 23.05 -20.18 -13.48
CA GLY A 25 22.11 -20.94 -14.31
C GLY A 25 22.15 -20.53 -15.78
N LEU A 26 22.17 -19.22 -16.07
CA LEU A 26 22.27 -18.71 -17.46
C LEU A 26 23.66 -18.95 -18.07
N LEU A 27 24.74 -18.84 -17.29
CA LEU A 27 26.09 -19.16 -17.77
C LEU A 27 26.21 -20.64 -18.17
N LEU A 28 25.60 -21.53 -17.38
CA LEU A 28 25.56 -22.96 -17.69
C LEU A 28 24.79 -23.24 -18.99
N PHE A 29 23.71 -22.50 -19.26
CA PHE A 29 22.99 -22.58 -20.54
C PHE A 29 23.87 -22.24 -21.74
N HIS A 30 24.67 -21.16 -21.67
CA HIS A 30 25.58 -20.76 -22.75
C HIS A 30 26.71 -21.77 -22.98
N GLN A 31 27.23 -22.39 -21.91
CA GLN A 31 28.21 -23.46 -22.03
C GLN A 31 27.63 -24.71 -22.68
N LEU A 32 26.38 -25.04 -22.36
CA LEU A 32 25.71 -26.24 -22.86
C LEU A 32 25.26 -26.10 -24.32
N GLN A 33 24.91 -24.90 -24.80
CA GLN A 33 24.68 -24.65 -26.24
C GLN A 33 25.90 -25.00 -27.11
N LYS A 34 27.11 -24.97 -26.55
CA LYS A 34 28.37 -25.33 -27.24
C LYS A 34 28.71 -26.82 -27.14
N SER A 35 27.93 -27.59 -26.38
CA SER A 35 28.13 -29.03 -26.19
C SER A 35 27.10 -29.84 -26.97
N ASP A 36 27.47 -31.02 -27.47
CA ASP A 36 26.60 -31.90 -28.26
C ASP A 36 25.54 -32.65 -27.42
N VAL A 37 25.09 -32.03 -26.32
CA VAL A 37 24.14 -32.60 -25.37
C VAL A 37 22.72 -32.27 -25.83
N GLY A 38 21.93 -33.31 -26.10
CA GLY A 38 20.54 -33.14 -26.55
C GLY A 38 19.69 -32.27 -25.62
N ILE A 39 19.12 -31.20 -26.18
CA ILE A 39 18.18 -30.27 -25.55
C ILE A 39 16.83 -30.96 -25.28
N THR A 40 16.19 -30.66 -24.17
CA THR A 40 14.90 -31.25 -23.74
C THR A 40 13.95 -30.16 -23.22
N GLU A 41 12.63 -30.40 -23.25
CA GLU A 41 11.64 -29.43 -22.75
C GLU A 41 11.87 -29.04 -21.28
N TYR A 42 12.21 -30.00 -20.42
CA TYR A 42 12.47 -29.76 -18.99
C TYR A 42 13.68 -28.86 -18.74
N PHE A 43 14.71 -29.01 -19.57
CA PHE A 43 15.90 -28.16 -19.49
C PHE A 43 15.57 -26.72 -19.88
N LEU A 44 14.85 -26.52 -20.99
CA LEU A 44 14.44 -25.20 -21.44
C LEU A 44 13.49 -24.53 -20.44
N SER A 45 12.55 -25.27 -19.84
CA SER A 45 11.68 -24.77 -18.77
C SER A 45 12.49 -24.28 -17.56
N ALA A 46 13.53 -25.02 -17.14
CA ALA A 46 14.40 -24.60 -16.04
C ALA A 46 15.19 -23.32 -16.38
N VAL A 47 15.66 -23.17 -17.62
CA VAL A 47 16.34 -21.95 -18.09
C VAL A 47 15.37 -20.77 -18.16
N LEU A 48 14.15 -20.98 -18.65
CA LEU A 48 13.11 -19.94 -18.69
C LEU A 48 12.78 -19.41 -17.30
N LYS A 49 12.75 -20.27 -16.27
CA LYS A 49 12.61 -19.83 -14.87
C LYS A 49 13.77 -18.94 -14.43
N CYS A 50 15.01 -19.18 -14.89
CA CYS A 50 16.13 -18.27 -14.66
C CYS A 50 15.91 -16.92 -15.35
N CYS A 51 15.53 -16.95 -16.63
CA CYS A 51 15.27 -15.75 -17.42
C CYS A 51 14.18 -14.89 -16.78
N ALA A 52 13.09 -15.53 -16.34
CA ALA A 52 11.96 -14.86 -15.72
C ALA A 52 12.32 -14.19 -14.38
N LYS A 53 13.23 -14.78 -13.60
CA LYS A 53 13.73 -14.18 -12.35
C LYS A 53 14.77 -13.08 -12.56
N LEU A 54 15.48 -13.09 -13.69
CA LEU A 54 16.52 -12.11 -14.02
C LEU A 54 16.03 -11.06 -15.03
N GLU A 55 14.76 -11.14 -15.43
CA GLU A 55 14.16 -10.31 -16.48
C GLU A 55 14.99 -10.32 -17.79
N ALA A 56 15.63 -11.46 -18.07
CA ALA A 56 16.55 -11.64 -19.19
C ALA A 56 15.79 -12.00 -20.48
N VAL A 57 15.01 -11.04 -20.99
CA VAL A 57 14.11 -11.23 -22.14
C VAL A 57 14.83 -11.73 -23.39
N ASP A 58 16.05 -11.25 -23.67
CA ASP A 58 16.80 -11.64 -24.86
C ASP A 58 17.21 -13.11 -24.83
N VAL A 59 17.64 -13.60 -23.66
CA VAL A 59 17.93 -15.03 -23.47
C VAL A 59 16.64 -15.85 -23.54
N GLY A 60 15.54 -15.32 -23.00
CA GLY A 60 14.21 -15.90 -23.15
C GLY A 60 13.79 -16.07 -24.62
N ARG A 61 14.00 -15.05 -25.47
CA ARG A 61 13.75 -15.11 -26.92
C ARG A 61 14.62 -16.14 -27.63
N GLN A 62 15.89 -16.29 -27.24
CA GLN A 62 16.73 -17.37 -27.76
C GLN A 62 16.16 -18.75 -27.42
N VAL A 63 15.73 -18.96 -26.17
CA VAL A 63 15.08 -20.21 -25.75
C VAL A 63 13.76 -20.44 -26.49
N HIS A 64 12.99 -19.39 -26.75
CA HIS A 64 11.79 -19.45 -27.60
C HIS A 64 12.12 -19.96 -29.01
N CYS A 65 13.12 -19.36 -29.68
CA CYS A 65 13.54 -19.83 -31.01
C CYS A 65 14.01 -21.29 -31.01
N ILE A 66 14.73 -21.72 -29.97
CA ILE A 66 15.16 -23.12 -29.81
C ILE A 66 13.94 -24.04 -29.63
N THR A 67 12.95 -23.61 -28.86
CA THR A 67 11.68 -24.33 -28.65
C THR A 67 10.98 -24.59 -29.97
N LEU A 68 10.88 -23.57 -30.83
CA LEU A 68 10.30 -23.69 -32.18
C LEU A 68 11.14 -24.59 -33.09
N LYS A 69 12.46 -24.37 -33.14
CA LYS A 69 13.40 -25.13 -33.99
C LYS A 69 13.39 -26.63 -33.72
N HIS A 70 13.24 -27.03 -32.45
CA HIS A 70 13.21 -28.43 -32.05
C HIS A 70 11.79 -29.02 -32.02
N GLY A 71 10.76 -28.25 -32.38
CA GLY A 71 9.38 -28.74 -32.46
C GLY A 71 8.69 -28.92 -31.11
N PHE A 72 9.19 -28.30 -30.04
CA PHE A 72 8.63 -28.40 -28.69
C PHE A 72 7.44 -27.46 -28.43
N HIS A 73 6.92 -26.78 -29.45
CA HIS A 73 5.79 -25.83 -29.34
C HIS A 73 4.46 -26.48 -28.92
N ARG A 74 4.37 -27.82 -28.96
CA ARG A 74 3.21 -28.58 -28.46
C ARG A 74 3.31 -28.96 -26.98
N ASP A 75 4.46 -28.78 -26.35
CA ASP A 75 4.65 -29.09 -24.94
C ASP A 75 4.04 -27.99 -24.06
N VAL A 76 2.88 -28.28 -23.46
CA VAL A 76 2.12 -27.31 -22.66
C VAL A 76 2.92 -26.76 -21.48
N ILE A 77 3.79 -27.56 -20.85
CA ILE A 77 4.58 -27.14 -19.68
C ILE A 77 5.66 -26.14 -20.09
N LEU A 78 6.38 -26.41 -21.18
CA LEU A 78 7.39 -25.52 -21.73
C LEU A 78 6.77 -24.21 -22.21
N MET A 79 5.66 -24.29 -22.94
CA MET A 79 4.96 -23.10 -23.44
C MET A 79 4.35 -22.26 -22.30
N THR A 80 3.84 -22.90 -21.25
CA THR A 80 3.42 -22.20 -20.02
C THR A 80 4.61 -21.53 -19.32
N SER A 81 5.77 -22.18 -19.27
CA SER A 81 7.01 -21.59 -18.72
C SER A 81 7.50 -20.40 -19.55
N LEU A 82 7.29 -20.44 -20.86
CA LEU A 82 7.64 -19.38 -21.79
C LEU A 82 6.70 -18.17 -21.63
N LEU A 83 5.40 -18.42 -21.49
CA LEU A 83 4.41 -17.40 -21.14
C LEU A 83 4.75 -16.70 -19.82
N ASP A 84 5.03 -17.45 -18.74
CA ASP A 84 5.45 -16.85 -17.45
C ASP A 84 6.73 -16.02 -17.57
N MET A 85 7.68 -16.45 -18.40
CA MET A 85 8.91 -15.70 -18.68
C MET A 85 8.61 -14.37 -19.35
N TYR A 86 7.86 -14.35 -20.45
CA TYR A 86 7.49 -13.09 -21.13
C TYR A 86 6.64 -12.18 -20.24
N ALA A 87 5.71 -12.76 -19.47
CA ALA A 87 4.90 -12.03 -18.50
C ALA A 87 5.76 -11.35 -17.42
N LYS A 88 6.84 -11.97 -16.97
CA LYS A 88 7.77 -11.37 -15.97
C LYS A 88 8.76 -10.40 -16.59
N CYS A 89 9.11 -10.59 -17.85
CA CYS A 89 9.96 -9.68 -18.63
C CYS A 89 9.21 -8.46 -19.20
N THR A 90 8.01 -8.16 -18.72
CA THR A 90 7.18 -7.01 -19.17
C THR A 90 6.75 -7.04 -20.65
N SER A 91 6.76 -8.21 -21.28
CA SER A 91 6.43 -8.42 -22.70
C SER A 91 5.04 -9.05 -22.86
N ILE A 92 3.98 -8.26 -22.70
CA ILE A 92 2.60 -8.77 -22.74
C ILE A 92 2.19 -9.30 -24.12
N GLU A 93 2.59 -8.63 -25.20
CA GLU A 93 2.17 -9.03 -26.55
C GLU A 93 2.74 -10.39 -26.93
N GLU A 94 4.01 -10.65 -26.64
CA GLU A 94 4.59 -11.98 -26.84
C GLU A 94 3.92 -13.04 -25.97
N ALA A 95 3.58 -12.73 -24.72
CA ALA A 95 2.84 -13.64 -23.85
C ALA A 95 1.44 -13.97 -24.38
N ARG A 96 0.73 -12.97 -24.93
CA ARG A 96 -0.58 -13.15 -25.59
C ARG A 96 -0.44 -14.01 -26.83
N CYS A 97 0.51 -13.70 -27.72
CA CYS A 97 0.73 -14.49 -28.94
C CYS A 97 0.97 -15.96 -28.60
N ILE A 98 1.87 -16.24 -27.66
CA ILE A 98 2.10 -17.61 -27.19
C ILE A 98 0.83 -18.26 -26.69
N PHE A 99 0.06 -17.57 -25.83
CA PHE A 99 -1.18 -18.13 -25.28
C PHE A 99 -2.20 -18.49 -26.37
N TYR A 100 -2.38 -17.64 -27.38
CA TYR A 100 -3.38 -17.87 -28.43
C TYR A 100 -2.90 -18.84 -29.53
N GLU A 101 -1.58 -18.96 -29.75
CA GLU A 101 -0.99 -19.93 -30.69
C GLU A 101 -0.88 -21.35 -30.12
N MET A 102 -0.98 -21.52 -28.80
CA MET A 102 -0.94 -22.84 -28.16
C MET A 102 -2.11 -23.71 -28.63
N PRO A 103 -1.85 -24.90 -29.19
CA PRO A 103 -2.89 -25.78 -29.71
C PRO A 103 -3.78 -26.36 -28.60
N GLU A 104 -3.19 -26.63 -27.43
CA GLU A 104 -3.88 -27.09 -26.23
C GLU A 104 -3.47 -26.21 -25.05
N ARG A 105 -4.46 -25.87 -24.22
CA ARG A 105 -4.29 -25.05 -23.02
C ARG A 105 -4.96 -25.76 -21.86
N ASP A 106 -4.20 -26.05 -20.82
CA ASP A 106 -4.74 -26.55 -19.59
C ASP A 106 -5.15 -25.39 -18.65
N VAL A 107 -5.72 -25.74 -17.51
CA VAL A 107 -6.13 -24.77 -16.48
C VAL A 107 -4.93 -23.96 -16.00
N ILE A 108 -3.73 -24.53 -15.92
CA ILE A 108 -2.51 -23.87 -15.44
C ILE A 108 -2.04 -22.81 -16.43
N THR A 109 -2.06 -23.10 -17.75
CA THR A 109 -1.74 -22.13 -18.79
C THR A 109 -2.68 -20.93 -18.72
N THR A 110 -3.99 -21.16 -18.59
CA THR A 110 -4.99 -20.09 -18.49
C THR A 110 -4.83 -19.29 -17.19
N ASN A 111 -4.55 -19.93 -16.06
CA ASN A 111 -4.26 -19.26 -14.78
C ASN A 111 -3.02 -18.35 -14.88
N SER A 112 -2.00 -18.77 -15.63
CA SER A 112 -0.79 -17.99 -15.89
C SER A 112 -1.08 -16.76 -16.76
N MET A 113 -1.97 -16.90 -17.74
CA MET A 113 -2.43 -15.80 -18.58
C MET A 113 -3.29 -14.79 -17.80
N ILE A 114 -4.20 -15.25 -16.93
CA ILE A 114 -4.98 -14.41 -16.02
C ILE A 114 -4.03 -13.59 -15.12
N ALA A 115 -3.03 -14.24 -14.52
CA ALA A 115 -2.04 -13.56 -13.69
C ALA A 115 -1.20 -12.54 -14.50
N CYS A 116 -0.87 -12.85 -15.75
CA CYS A 116 -0.22 -11.92 -16.67
C CYS A 116 -1.11 -10.68 -16.90
N LEU A 117 -2.36 -10.87 -17.35
CA LEU A 117 -3.30 -9.77 -17.61
C LEU A 117 -3.50 -8.88 -16.38
N CYS A 118 -3.66 -9.48 -15.19
CA CYS A 118 -3.72 -8.71 -13.95
C CYS A 118 -2.45 -7.88 -13.72
N ARG A 119 -1.24 -8.43 -13.92
CA ARG A 119 0.03 -7.68 -13.75
C ARG A 119 0.10 -6.43 -14.64
N PHE A 120 -0.50 -6.45 -15.82
CA PHE A 120 -0.56 -5.31 -16.74
C PHE A 120 -1.80 -4.43 -16.54
N ASN A 121 -2.51 -4.59 -15.42
CA ASN A 121 -3.73 -3.85 -15.09
C ASN A 121 -4.88 -4.04 -16.11
N MET A 122 -4.88 -5.14 -16.86
CA MET A 122 -5.90 -5.52 -17.83
C MET A 122 -6.95 -6.43 -17.17
N THR A 123 -7.53 -5.97 -16.07
CA THR A 123 -8.40 -6.78 -15.20
C THR A 123 -9.67 -7.26 -15.91
N MET A 124 -10.23 -6.47 -16.83
CA MET A 124 -11.43 -6.88 -17.57
C MET A 124 -11.18 -8.09 -18.47
N ASP A 125 -10.06 -8.10 -19.20
CA ASP A 125 -9.65 -9.23 -20.02
C ASP A 125 -9.37 -10.46 -19.15
N ALA A 126 -8.80 -10.26 -17.96
CA ALA A 126 -8.57 -11.33 -16.99
C ALA A 126 -9.88 -11.94 -16.46
N ILE A 127 -10.89 -11.11 -16.18
CA ILE A 127 -12.24 -11.56 -15.76
C ILE A 127 -12.90 -12.32 -16.90
N GLN A 128 -12.89 -11.78 -18.12
CA GLN A 128 -13.47 -12.44 -19.29
C GLN A 128 -12.84 -13.82 -19.50
N LEU A 129 -11.51 -13.89 -19.49
CA LEU A 129 -10.79 -15.15 -19.64
C LEU A 129 -11.11 -16.16 -18.53
N PHE A 130 -11.32 -15.68 -17.29
CA PHE A 130 -11.73 -16.51 -16.16
C PHE A 130 -13.18 -17.03 -16.30
N GLU A 131 -14.09 -16.20 -16.76
CA GLU A 131 -15.51 -16.56 -17.00
C GLU A 131 -15.64 -17.56 -18.16
N ASP A 132 -14.79 -17.44 -19.18
CA ASP A 132 -14.74 -18.36 -20.32
C ASP A 132 -14.12 -19.73 -19.98
N MET A 133 -13.57 -19.91 -18.77
CA MET A 133 -12.96 -21.19 -18.37
C MET A 133 -14.03 -22.28 -18.17
N PRO A 134 -14.00 -23.39 -18.92
CA PRO A 134 -14.96 -24.48 -18.75
C PRO A 134 -14.80 -25.19 -17.40
N LYS A 135 -13.58 -25.17 -16.83
CA LYS A 135 -13.27 -25.70 -15.51
C LYS A 135 -12.30 -24.76 -14.81
N ARG A 136 -12.67 -24.34 -13.60
CA ARG A 136 -11.88 -23.49 -12.71
C ARG A 136 -11.35 -24.31 -11.54
N ASP A 137 -10.10 -24.11 -11.16
CA ASP A 137 -9.52 -24.68 -9.94
C ASP A 137 -9.19 -23.58 -8.92
N VAL A 138 -8.66 -23.98 -7.76
CA VAL A 138 -8.23 -23.04 -6.71
C VAL A 138 -7.20 -22.04 -7.25
N GLY A 139 -6.33 -22.48 -8.16
CA GLY A 139 -5.35 -21.64 -8.84
C GLY A 139 -6.00 -20.55 -9.69
N SER A 140 -7.10 -20.86 -10.39
CA SER A 140 -7.85 -19.90 -11.22
C SER A 140 -8.37 -18.75 -10.36
N TRP A 141 -9.00 -19.07 -9.24
CA TRP A 141 -9.52 -18.08 -8.30
C TRP A 141 -8.39 -17.26 -7.68
N ASN A 142 -7.31 -17.91 -7.25
CA ASN A 142 -6.17 -17.24 -6.62
C ASN A 142 -5.45 -16.28 -7.57
N SER A 143 -5.27 -16.65 -8.85
CA SER A 143 -4.69 -15.76 -9.86
C SER A 143 -5.50 -14.47 -10.00
N LEU A 144 -6.83 -14.59 -10.10
CA LEU A 144 -7.72 -13.45 -10.29
C LEU A 144 -7.81 -12.59 -9.02
N ILE A 145 -8.06 -13.21 -7.86
CA ILE A 145 -8.18 -12.53 -6.56
C ILE A 145 -6.89 -11.78 -6.21
N SER A 146 -5.73 -12.43 -6.35
CA SER A 146 -4.45 -11.81 -6.00
C SER A 146 -4.08 -10.71 -6.98
N GLY A 147 -4.39 -10.89 -8.27
CA GLY A 147 -4.25 -9.87 -9.29
C GLY A 147 -5.10 -8.62 -9.02
N MET A 148 -6.37 -8.79 -8.69
CA MET A 148 -7.26 -7.69 -8.31
C MET A 148 -6.80 -6.97 -7.04
N ALA A 149 -6.30 -7.72 -6.06
CA ALA A 149 -5.72 -7.14 -4.85
C ALA A 149 -4.53 -6.22 -5.17
N GLN A 150 -3.66 -6.61 -6.11
CA GLN A 150 -2.51 -5.82 -6.57
C GLN A 150 -2.93 -4.59 -7.38
N ASN A 151 -3.98 -4.69 -8.20
CA ASN A 151 -4.49 -3.62 -9.05
C ASN A 151 -5.33 -2.57 -8.31
N LEU A 152 -5.33 -2.59 -6.97
CA LEU A 152 -6.13 -1.72 -6.10
C LEU A 152 -7.65 -1.91 -6.27
N GLU A 153 -8.10 -2.95 -7.00
CA GLU A 153 -9.51 -3.32 -7.24
C GLU A 153 -10.08 -4.20 -6.11
N ARG A 154 -9.78 -3.81 -4.88
CA ARG A 154 -10.01 -4.58 -3.65
C ARG A 154 -11.46 -5.01 -3.42
N GLY A 155 -12.42 -4.15 -3.78
CA GLY A 155 -13.85 -4.48 -3.68
C GLY A 155 -14.25 -5.65 -4.57
N LYS A 156 -13.69 -5.73 -5.79
CA LYS A 156 -13.90 -6.87 -6.70
C LYS A 156 -13.21 -8.13 -6.18
N ALA A 157 -12.01 -8.01 -5.60
CA ALA A 157 -11.34 -9.14 -4.98
C ALA A 157 -12.20 -9.80 -3.88
N LEU A 158 -12.86 -9.01 -3.03
CA LEU A 158 -13.81 -9.53 -2.03
C LEU A 158 -15.04 -10.19 -2.67
N SER A 159 -15.59 -9.62 -3.75
CA SER A 159 -16.73 -10.22 -4.44
C SER A 159 -16.38 -11.57 -5.06
N PHE A 160 -15.22 -11.68 -5.71
CA PHE A 160 -14.75 -12.96 -6.28
C PHE A 160 -14.42 -13.98 -5.20
N PHE A 161 -13.87 -13.57 -4.05
CA PHE A 161 -13.72 -14.47 -2.91
C PHE A 161 -15.06 -14.98 -2.38
N ARG A 162 -16.08 -14.11 -2.29
CA ARG A 162 -17.43 -14.52 -1.89
C ARG A 162 -18.00 -15.54 -2.88
N ASN A 163 -17.81 -15.33 -4.19
CA ASN A 163 -18.24 -16.28 -5.21
C ASN A 163 -17.50 -17.63 -5.07
N MET A 164 -16.18 -17.61 -4.89
CA MET A 164 -15.37 -18.82 -4.63
C MET A 164 -15.92 -19.61 -3.44
N HIS A 165 -16.27 -18.92 -2.35
CA HIS A 165 -16.83 -19.54 -1.15
C HIS A 165 -18.24 -20.11 -1.39
N LEU A 166 -19.11 -19.37 -2.09
CA LEU A 166 -20.47 -19.81 -2.43
C LEU A 166 -20.48 -21.01 -3.38
N GLU A 167 -19.52 -21.09 -4.30
CA GLU A 167 -19.31 -22.25 -5.18
C GLU A 167 -18.67 -23.45 -4.43
N GLY A 168 -18.38 -23.33 -3.13
CA GLY A 168 -17.83 -24.43 -2.32
C GLY A 168 -16.38 -24.79 -2.65
N VAL A 169 -15.65 -23.89 -3.32
CA VAL A 169 -14.25 -24.13 -3.70
C VAL A 169 -13.37 -24.08 -2.45
N ARG A 170 -12.51 -25.09 -2.28
CA ARG A 170 -11.59 -25.16 -1.15
C ARG A 170 -10.60 -24.00 -1.19
N MET A 171 -10.61 -23.18 -0.14
CA MET A 171 -9.64 -22.10 0.04
C MET A 171 -8.29 -22.68 0.46
N ASP A 172 -7.22 -22.12 -0.07
CA ASP A 172 -5.86 -22.47 0.35
C ASP A 172 -5.19 -21.29 1.08
N PHE A 173 -3.93 -21.50 1.43
CA PHE A 173 -3.10 -20.52 2.11
C PHE A 173 -2.95 -19.22 1.31
N ALA A 174 -2.81 -19.31 -0.02
CA ALA A 174 -2.65 -18.14 -0.87
C ALA A 174 -3.96 -17.33 -0.94
N THR A 175 -5.12 -18.01 -0.99
CA THR A 175 -6.43 -17.36 -0.90
C THR A 175 -6.54 -16.53 0.39
N MET A 176 -6.20 -17.13 1.54
CA MET A 176 -6.35 -16.48 2.85
C MET A 176 -5.46 -15.24 2.99
N ILE A 177 -4.20 -15.33 2.57
CA ILE A 177 -3.28 -14.17 2.62
C ILE A 177 -3.79 -13.03 1.75
N SER A 178 -4.16 -13.33 0.49
CA SER A 178 -4.61 -12.30 -0.45
C SER A 178 -5.84 -11.59 0.09
N ILE A 179 -6.82 -12.31 0.65
CA ILE A 179 -8.04 -11.64 1.14
C ILE A 179 -7.84 -10.97 2.50
N LEU A 180 -7.00 -11.49 3.39
CA LEU A 180 -6.62 -10.76 4.62
C LEU A 180 -5.96 -9.43 4.25
N SER A 181 -5.06 -9.39 3.27
CA SER A 181 -4.47 -8.13 2.80
C SER A 181 -5.49 -7.18 2.17
N VAL A 182 -6.48 -7.69 1.44
CA VAL A 182 -7.57 -6.89 0.87
C VAL A 182 -8.42 -6.27 1.99
N CYS A 183 -8.75 -7.04 3.03
CA CYS A 183 -9.48 -6.53 4.19
C CYS A 183 -8.67 -5.47 4.94
N ALA A 184 -7.37 -5.71 5.12
CA ALA A 184 -6.44 -4.79 5.76
C ALA A 184 -6.40 -3.45 5.02
N ASP A 185 -6.26 -3.48 3.70
CA ASP A 185 -6.19 -2.25 2.91
C ASP A 185 -7.52 -1.49 2.83
N LEU A 186 -8.65 -2.20 2.80
CA LEU A 186 -9.98 -1.58 2.87
C LEU A 186 -10.37 -1.13 4.29
N ALA A 187 -9.60 -1.51 5.31
CA ALA A 187 -10.00 -1.47 6.72
C ALA A 187 -11.40 -2.09 6.96
N ALA A 188 -11.70 -3.17 6.24
CA ALA A 188 -12.98 -3.87 6.30
C ALA A 188 -12.98 -4.85 7.47
N LEU A 189 -13.01 -4.34 8.71
CA LEU A 189 -12.85 -5.12 9.93
C LEU A 189 -13.92 -6.22 10.07
N SER A 190 -15.15 -5.97 9.63
CA SER A 190 -16.24 -6.95 9.74
C SER A 190 -16.04 -8.14 8.79
N ASN A 191 -15.50 -7.89 7.60
CA ASN A 191 -15.09 -8.92 6.66
C ASN A 191 -13.82 -9.64 7.15
N GLY A 192 -12.84 -8.89 7.64
CA GLY A 192 -11.60 -9.42 8.22
C GLY A 192 -11.84 -10.39 9.38
N LYS A 193 -12.76 -10.08 10.30
CA LYS A 193 -13.16 -10.97 11.41
C LYS A 193 -13.76 -12.29 10.92
N GLN A 194 -14.59 -12.27 9.87
CA GLN A 194 -15.14 -13.50 9.27
C GLN A 194 -14.04 -14.37 8.67
N ILE A 195 -13.08 -13.75 7.98
CA ILE A 195 -11.96 -14.46 7.36
C ILE A 195 -11.00 -15.00 8.41
N HIS A 196 -10.75 -14.26 9.49
CA HIS A 196 -10.00 -14.80 10.62
C HIS A 196 -10.71 -16.03 11.24
N GLY A 197 -12.04 -16.00 11.33
CA GLY A 197 -12.83 -17.18 11.71
C GLY A 197 -12.64 -18.37 10.77
N LEU A 198 -12.56 -18.13 9.44
CA LEU A 198 -12.25 -19.18 8.45
C LEU A 198 -10.81 -19.69 8.57
N VAL A 199 -9.86 -18.81 8.88
CA VAL A 199 -8.46 -19.18 9.15
C VAL A 199 -8.40 -20.18 10.30
N ILE A 200 -9.04 -19.86 11.43
CA ILE A 200 -9.09 -20.73 12.61
C ILE A 200 -9.82 -22.05 12.28
N LYS A 201 -10.98 -21.97 11.62
CA LYS A 201 -11.78 -23.15 11.25
C LYS A 201 -11.02 -24.14 10.39
N HIS A 202 -10.09 -23.65 9.56
CA HIS A 202 -9.31 -24.47 8.65
C HIS A 202 -7.90 -24.83 9.16
N GLY A 203 -7.54 -24.43 10.38
CA GLY A 203 -6.23 -24.74 10.98
C GLY A 203 -5.08 -23.92 10.37
N PHE A 204 -5.39 -22.78 9.77
CA PHE A 204 -4.42 -21.93 9.09
C PHE A 204 -3.67 -20.96 10.03
N GLU A 205 -4.15 -20.79 11.27
CA GLU A 205 -3.59 -19.90 12.28
C GLU A 205 -2.16 -20.27 12.69
N LEU A 206 -1.76 -21.54 12.52
CA LEU A 206 -0.42 -22.02 12.83
C LEU A 206 0.63 -21.58 11.79
N TYR A 207 0.20 -21.10 10.62
CA TYR A 207 1.12 -20.68 9.57
C TYR A 207 1.54 -19.22 9.77
N LEU A 208 2.84 -19.04 10.04
CA LEU A 208 3.45 -17.73 10.31
C LEU A 208 3.05 -16.61 9.34
N PRO A 209 3.01 -16.80 8.01
CA PRO A 209 2.61 -15.71 7.12
C PRO A 209 1.11 -15.36 7.19
N ILE A 210 0.24 -16.30 7.56
CA ILE A 210 -1.18 -16.01 7.83
C ILE A 210 -1.33 -15.27 9.16
N GLY A 211 -0.55 -15.66 10.18
CA GLY A 211 -0.47 -14.90 11.44
C GLY A 211 -0.06 -13.44 11.20
N ASN A 212 0.98 -13.21 10.38
CA ASN A 212 1.41 -11.87 9.98
C ASN A 212 0.31 -11.11 9.21
N ALA A 213 -0.37 -11.76 8.25
CA ALA A 213 -1.46 -11.14 7.49
C ALA A 213 -2.68 -10.81 8.37
N THR A 214 -2.96 -11.65 9.38
CA THR A 214 -4.04 -11.44 10.35
C THR A 214 -3.73 -10.27 11.26
N LEU A 215 -2.49 -10.19 11.77
CA LEU A 215 -1.99 -9.05 12.55
C LEU A 215 -2.12 -7.74 11.73
N ASP A 216 -1.60 -7.72 10.49
CA ASP A 216 -1.70 -6.55 9.61
C ASP A 216 -3.17 -6.15 9.36
N MET A 217 -4.06 -7.13 9.18
CA MET A 217 -5.49 -6.88 8.99
C MET A 217 -6.13 -6.18 10.18
N TYR A 218 -5.91 -6.64 11.42
CA TYR A 218 -6.45 -5.97 12.60
C TYR A 218 -5.82 -4.60 12.82
N ALA A 219 -4.50 -4.49 12.68
CA ALA A 219 -3.78 -3.24 12.85
C ALA A 219 -4.26 -2.18 11.86
N LYS A 220 -4.38 -2.53 10.57
CA LYS A 220 -4.89 -1.66 9.51
C LYS A 220 -6.42 -1.47 9.53
N GLY A 221 -7.14 -2.34 10.23
CA GLY A 221 -8.57 -2.23 10.53
C GLY A 221 -8.89 -1.28 11.69
N GLY A 222 -7.88 -0.68 12.32
CA GLY A 222 -8.07 0.25 13.44
C GLY A 222 -8.20 -0.43 14.80
N CYS A 223 -7.96 -1.74 14.90
CA CYS A 223 -8.08 -2.50 16.15
C CYS A 223 -6.70 -3.03 16.58
N ILE A 224 -5.88 -2.14 17.14
CA ILE A 224 -4.52 -2.48 17.56
C ILE A 224 -4.50 -3.54 18.66
N ASP A 225 -5.49 -3.54 19.56
CA ASP A 225 -5.57 -4.52 20.64
C ASP A 225 -5.78 -5.96 20.11
N ASP A 226 -6.69 -6.14 19.14
CA ASP A 226 -6.89 -7.44 18.48
C ASP A 226 -5.62 -7.87 17.72
N ALA A 227 -4.87 -6.92 17.14
CA ALA A 227 -3.59 -7.21 16.47
C ALA A 227 -2.52 -7.70 17.46
N CYS A 228 -2.42 -7.06 18.64
CA CYS A 228 -1.55 -7.49 19.73
C CYS A 228 -1.95 -8.87 20.27
N LEU A 229 -3.26 -9.15 20.36
CA LEU A 229 -3.75 -10.47 20.74
C LEU A 229 -3.31 -11.54 19.75
N CYS A 230 -3.42 -11.26 18.44
CA CYS A 230 -2.93 -12.16 17.40
C CYS A 230 -1.42 -12.40 17.55
N PHE A 231 -0.63 -11.34 17.73
CA PHE A 231 0.82 -11.43 17.94
C PHE A 231 1.21 -12.30 19.14
N ASN A 232 0.52 -12.10 20.28
CA ASN A 232 0.77 -12.83 21.52
C ASN A 232 0.46 -14.32 21.37
N ASN A 233 -0.55 -14.66 20.57
CA ASN A 233 -0.96 -16.05 20.32
C ASN A 233 -0.10 -16.77 19.28
N MET A 234 0.86 -16.11 18.62
CA MET A 234 1.75 -16.76 17.66
C MET A 234 2.84 -17.57 18.37
N SER A 235 2.98 -18.84 17.99
CA SER A 235 3.98 -19.76 18.55
C SER A 235 5.42 -19.47 18.09
N SER A 236 5.57 -18.83 16.94
CA SER A 236 6.85 -18.44 16.37
C SER A 236 6.74 -17.02 15.79
N ARG A 237 7.78 -16.21 15.98
CA ARG A 237 7.84 -14.83 15.48
C ARG A 237 9.16 -14.65 14.76
N ASN A 238 9.11 -13.98 13.61
CA ASN A 238 10.32 -13.63 12.87
C ASN A 238 10.43 -12.10 12.74
N VAL A 239 11.48 -11.65 12.05
CA VAL A 239 11.71 -10.22 11.77
C VAL A 239 10.49 -9.54 11.13
N VAL A 240 9.71 -10.24 10.29
CA VAL A 240 8.50 -9.70 9.65
C VAL A 240 7.38 -9.51 10.68
N THR A 241 7.19 -10.47 11.59
CA THR A 241 6.17 -10.39 12.64
C THR A 241 6.43 -9.19 13.57
N TRP A 242 7.66 -9.07 14.07
CA TRP A 242 8.05 -7.95 14.95
C TRP A 242 8.00 -6.60 14.23
N THR A 243 8.49 -6.53 13.00
CA THR A 243 8.42 -5.30 12.19
C THR A 243 6.98 -4.88 11.93
N SER A 244 6.06 -5.82 11.69
CA SER A 244 4.64 -5.53 11.47
C SER A 244 4.00 -4.92 12.71
N LEU A 245 4.32 -5.45 13.91
CA LEU A 245 3.83 -4.91 15.18
C LEU A 245 4.39 -3.50 15.45
N ILE A 246 5.69 -3.29 15.24
CA ILE A 246 6.34 -1.97 15.41
C ILE A 246 5.71 -0.92 14.50
N VAL A 247 5.54 -1.24 13.22
CA VAL A 247 4.89 -0.34 12.24
C VAL A 247 3.43 -0.08 12.61
N ALA A 248 2.72 -1.09 13.11
CA ALA A 248 1.35 -0.93 13.59
C ALA A 248 1.30 0.07 14.75
N TYR A 249 2.13 -0.08 15.77
CA TYR A 249 2.22 0.89 16.87
C TYR A 249 2.54 2.30 16.37
N GLY A 250 3.52 2.46 15.46
CA GLY A 250 3.84 3.76 14.87
C GLY A 250 2.65 4.41 14.15
N LYS A 251 1.88 3.63 13.36
CA LYS A 251 0.68 4.13 12.66
C LYS A 251 -0.45 4.50 13.62
N HIS A 252 -0.48 3.93 14.81
CA HIS A 252 -1.45 4.27 15.86
C HIS A 252 -0.95 5.37 16.81
N GLY A 253 0.23 5.95 16.56
CA GLY A 253 0.82 6.99 17.42
C GLY A 253 1.40 6.45 18.74
N LEU A 254 1.53 5.13 18.87
CA LEU A 254 1.98 4.43 20.08
C LEU A 254 3.50 4.25 20.08
N GLY A 255 4.24 5.37 19.98
CA GLY A 255 5.69 5.36 19.77
C GLY A 255 6.49 4.63 20.86
N LEU A 256 6.10 4.79 22.13
CA LEU A 256 6.75 4.09 23.25
C LEU A 256 6.54 2.58 23.19
N GLN A 257 5.33 2.13 22.81
CA GLN A 257 5.02 0.72 22.61
C GLN A 257 5.83 0.13 21.44
N ALA A 258 6.05 0.91 20.38
CA ALA A 258 6.91 0.52 19.27
C ALA A 258 8.36 0.29 19.71
N LEU A 259 8.91 1.20 20.52
CA LEU A 259 10.26 1.06 21.10
C LEU A 259 10.37 -0.14 22.04
N ASN A 260 9.36 -0.37 22.89
CA ASN A 260 9.30 -1.54 23.76
C ASN A 260 9.27 -2.85 22.96
N ALA A 261 8.48 -2.91 21.88
CA ALA A 261 8.42 -4.08 21.00
C ALA A 261 9.76 -4.32 20.29
N PHE A 262 10.46 -3.26 19.89
CA PHE A 262 11.82 -3.37 19.32
C PHE A 262 12.82 -3.91 20.33
N HIS A 263 12.79 -3.43 21.57
CA HIS A 263 13.67 -3.96 22.60
C HIS A 263 13.39 -5.44 22.91
N GLN A 264 12.12 -5.86 22.93
CA GLN A 264 11.75 -7.27 23.07
C GLN A 264 12.23 -8.13 21.90
N MET A 265 12.14 -7.62 20.68
CA MET A 265 12.69 -8.27 19.49
C MET A 265 14.20 -8.51 19.62
N GLU A 266 14.96 -7.52 20.12
CA GLU A 266 16.40 -7.64 20.38
C GLU A 266 16.68 -8.69 21.47
N MET A 267 15.90 -8.70 22.55
CA MET A 267 16.01 -9.67 23.64
C MET A 267 15.71 -11.11 23.20
N GLU A 268 14.84 -11.30 22.21
CA GLU A 268 14.60 -12.61 21.57
C GLU A 268 15.71 -13.00 20.57
N GLY A 269 16.75 -12.16 20.41
CA GLY A 269 17.88 -12.41 19.51
C GLY A 269 17.53 -12.28 18.03
N ILE A 270 16.41 -11.63 17.70
CA ILE A 270 15.96 -11.43 16.33
C ILE A 270 16.58 -10.14 15.79
N LEU A 271 17.46 -10.27 14.80
CA LEU A 271 18.16 -9.11 14.26
C LEU A 271 17.22 -8.17 13.49
N PRO A 272 17.21 -6.86 13.82
CA PRO A 272 16.47 -5.87 13.07
C PRO A 272 17.07 -5.65 11.68
N ASN A 273 16.23 -5.26 10.74
CA ASN A 273 16.64 -4.91 9.39
C ASN A 273 16.25 -3.45 9.07
N LYS A 274 16.59 -3.01 7.86
CA LYS A 274 16.26 -1.67 7.35
C LYS A 274 14.75 -1.32 7.46
N ILE A 275 13.86 -2.29 7.33
CA ILE A 275 12.41 -2.04 7.45
C ILE A 275 12.01 -1.89 8.92
N THR A 276 12.65 -2.64 9.83
CA THR A 276 12.46 -2.49 11.28
C THR A 276 12.84 -1.09 11.75
N PHE A 277 14.03 -0.60 11.37
CA PHE A 277 14.47 0.74 11.73
C PHE A 277 13.60 1.83 11.10
N LEU A 278 13.17 1.67 9.85
CA LEU A 278 12.19 2.58 9.26
C LEU A 278 10.90 2.64 10.08
N GLY A 279 10.40 1.50 10.56
CA GLY A 279 9.23 1.43 11.44
C GLY A 279 9.42 2.16 12.77
N ILE A 280 10.60 2.05 13.38
CA ILE A 280 10.93 2.76 14.64
C ILE A 280 11.05 4.26 14.43
N LEU A 281 11.77 4.70 13.42
CA LEU A 281 11.92 6.13 13.13
C LEU A 281 10.56 6.77 12.78
N PHE A 282 9.72 6.04 12.05
CA PHE A 282 8.34 6.44 11.77
C PHE A 282 7.52 6.58 13.07
N ALA A 283 7.63 5.61 14.00
CA ALA A 283 6.95 5.67 15.28
C ALA A 283 7.45 6.84 16.15
N CYS A 284 8.77 7.08 16.21
CA CYS A 284 9.35 8.23 16.89
C CYS A 284 8.84 9.55 16.28
N SER A 285 8.85 9.65 14.95
CA SER A 285 8.36 10.83 14.22
C SER A 285 6.93 11.18 14.60
N HIS A 286 6.02 10.20 14.64
CA HIS A 286 4.62 10.47 14.97
C HIS A 286 4.31 10.62 16.47
N ALA A 287 5.25 10.27 17.35
CA ALA A 287 5.16 10.43 18.79
C ALA A 287 6.02 11.60 19.33
N GLY A 288 6.75 12.31 18.46
CA GLY A 288 7.64 13.41 18.86
C GLY A 288 8.86 12.99 19.69
N LEU A 289 9.31 11.74 19.57
CA LEU A 289 10.43 11.19 20.37
C LEU A 289 11.79 11.48 19.70
N VAL A 290 12.21 12.74 19.71
CA VAL A 290 13.42 13.21 19.01
C VAL A 290 14.69 12.47 19.46
N GLU A 291 14.94 12.41 20.77
CA GLU A 291 16.10 11.74 21.36
C GLU A 291 16.18 10.25 20.97
N GLU A 292 15.04 9.55 21.06
CA GLU A 292 14.97 8.14 20.69
C GLU A 292 15.12 7.93 19.19
N GLY A 293 14.62 8.85 18.37
CA GLY A 293 14.84 8.85 16.92
C GLY A 293 16.34 8.92 16.58
N TRP A 294 17.06 9.88 17.16
CA TRP A 294 18.51 10.00 16.97
C TRP A 294 19.28 8.77 17.47
N ARG A 295 18.93 8.25 18.65
CA ARG A 295 19.55 7.04 19.21
C ARG A 295 19.41 5.85 18.26
N ASN A 296 18.21 5.59 17.75
CA ASN A 296 17.94 4.47 16.86
C ASN A 296 18.56 4.67 15.47
N PHE A 297 18.55 5.89 14.93
CA PHE A 297 19.21 6.21 13.65
C PHE A 297 20.72 5.95 13.73
N ASN A 298 21.37 6.38 14.81
CA ASN A 298 22.79 6.15 15.04
C ASN A 298 23.11 4.68 15.29
N ALA A 299 22.30 3.98 16.09
CA ALA A 299 22.45 2.55 16.34
C ALA A 299 22.36 1.73 15.04
N MET A 300 21.43 2.07 14.14
CA MET A 300 21.29 1.43 12.83
C MET A 300 22.61 1.44 12.04
N ILE A 301 23.31 2.57 12.04
CA ILE A 301 24.57 2.74 11.30
C ILE A 301 25.73 2.09 12.06
N GLN A 302 25.88 2.41 13.35
CA GLN A 302 27.08 2.10 14.11
C GLN A 302 27.09 0.68 14.68
N MET A 303 25.94 0.20 15.18
CA MET A 303 25.84 -1.11 15.82
C MET A 303 25.42 -2.19 14.81
N TYR A 304 24.47 -1.86 13.93
CA TYR A 304 23.91 -2.83 12.99
C TYR A 304 24.53 -2.78 11.60
N SER A 305 25.41 -1.80 11.32
CA SER A 305 26.05 -1.62 10.01
C SER A 305 25.04 -1.55 8.84
N ILE A 306 23.85 -1.00 9.10
CA ILE A 306 22.79 -0.84 8.10
C ILE A 306 22.93 0.54 7.46
N THR A 307 23.12 0.57 6.14
CA THR A 307 23.13 1.82 5.37
C THR A 307 21.74 2.43 5.32
N PRO A 308 21.56 3.70 5.73
CA PRO A 308 20.26 4.37 5.67
C PRO A 308 19.77 4.55 4.22
N MET A 309 18.52 4.15 3.96
CA MET A 309 17.76 4.51 2.76
C MET A 309 17.10 5.90 2.88
N ILE A 310 16.67 6.49 1.77
CA ILE A 310 16.01 7.82 1.72
C ILE A 310 14.80 7.93 2.66
N GLU A 311 14.08 6.83 2.88
CA GLU A 311 12.92 6.77 3.77
C GLU A 311 13.31 6.96 5.25
N HIS A 312 14.51 6.55 5.67
CA HIS A 312 15.00 6.79 7.03
C HIS A 312 15.31 8.27 7.24
N TYR A 313 15.98 8.91 6.26
CA TYR A 313 16.21 10.34 6.28
C TYR A 313 14.89 11.12 6.29
N THR A 314 13.91 10.68 5.49
CA THR A 314 12.56 11.25 5.46
C THR A 314 11.90 11.21 6.85
N CYS A 315 12.00 10.09 7.57
CA CYS A 315 11.43 9.99 8.92
C CYS A 315 12.15 10.88 9.95
N MET A 316 13.48 10.98 9.87
CA MET A 316 14.26 11.87 10.75
C MET A 316 13.94 13.34 10.49
N VAL A 317 13.85 13.74 9.21
CA VAL A 317 13.44 15.09 8.83
C VAL A 317 12.02 15.38 9.29
N ASP A 318 11.07 14.47 9.10
CA ASP A 318 9.69 14.64 9.56
C ASP A 318 9.64 14.76 11.10
N LEU A 319 10.40 13.94 11.83
CA LEU A 319 10.53 13.99 13.28
C LEU A 319 11.04 15.35 13.78
N LEU A 320 12.21 15.79 13.30
CA LEU A 320 12.82 17.06 13.70
C LEU A 320 11.93 18.25 13.34
N ALA A 321 11.41 18.25 12.11
CA ALA A 321 10.63 19.37 11.61
C ALA A 321 9.29 19.51 12.35
N ARG A 322 8.60 18.40 12.65
CA ARG A 322 7.36 18.44 13.44
C ARG A 322 7.60 18.85 14.89
N ALA A 323 8.74 18.48 15.47
CA ALA A 323 9.14 18.94 16.80
C ALA A 323 9.60 20.41 16.82
N GLY A 324 9.61 21.11 15.68
CA GLY A 324 9.95 22.53 15.58
C GLY A 324 11.44 22.81 15.38
N HIS A 325 12.27 21.78 15.29
CA HIS A 325 13.72 21.89 15.04
C HIS A 325 14.00 22.10 13.54
N LEU A 326 13.44 23.16 12.95
CA LEU A 326 13.49 23.38 11.49
C LEU A 326 14.91 23.58 10.96
N GLU A 327 15.75 24.33 11.68
CA GLU A 327 17.13 24.57 11.25
C GLU A 327 17.98 23.31 11.34
N GLU A 328 17.82 22.51 12.39
CA GLU A 328 18.48 21.22 12.54
C GLU A 328 18.05 20.24 11.43
N ALA A 329 16.75 20.21 11.11
CA ALA A 329 16.23 19.42 10.00
C ALA A 329 16.81 19.89 8.66
N HIS A 330 16.93 21.19 8.43
CA HIS A 330 17.51 21.75 7.21
C HIS A 330 19.00 21.41 7.08
N GLU A 331 19.77 21.56 8.16
CA GLU A 331 21.18 21.16 8.22
C GLU A 331 21.37 19.66 7.96
N PHE A 332 20.48 18.82 8.52
CA PHE A 332 20.49 17.38 8.30
C PHE A 332 20.26 17.02 6.82
N ILE A 333 19.36 17.73 6.13
CA ILE A 333 19.15 17.57 4.68
C ILE A 333 20.38 17.98 3.89
N GLU A 334 21.09 19.03 4.29
CA GLU A 334 22.31 19.47 3.60
C GLU A 334 23.50 18.50 3.80
N LYS A 335 23.56 17.81 4.93
CA LYS A 335 24.64 16.87 5.29
C LYS A 335 24.44 15.44 4.79
N MET A 336 23.23 15.06 4.38
CA MET A 336 22.97 13.67 4.04
C MET A 336 23.69 13.24 2.75
N PRO A 337 24.16 11.98 2.64
CA PRO A 337 25.01 11.52 1.54
C PRO A 337 24.26 11.18 0.24
N ILE A 338 22.94 11.37 0.21
CA ILE A 338 22.05 11.03 -0.91
C ILE A 338 21.25 12.30 -1.25
N GLU A 339 20.89 12.52 -2.51
CA GLU A 339 20.03 13.66 -2.88
C GLU A 339 18.61 13.50 -2.30
N PRO A 340 17.98 14.58 -1.80
CA PRO A 340 16.63 14.51 -1.27
C PRO A 340 15.60 14.32 -2.37
N ASP A 341 14.68 13.38 -2.15
CA ASP A 341 13.56 13.14 -3.06
C ASP A 341 12.38 14.09 -2.78
N ALA A 342 11.39 14.05 -3.67
CA ALA A 342 10.20 14.88 -3.55
C ALA A 342 9.41 14.62 -2.27
N LYS A 343 9.41 13.39 -1.75
CA LYS A 343 8.65 13.01 -0.55
C LYS A 343 9.25 13.62 0.71
N LEU A 344 10.58 13.53 0.85
CA LEU A 344 11.32 14.13 1.95
C LEU A 344 11.13 15.65 1.98
N LEU A 345 11.34 16.33 0.86
CA LEU A 345 11.16 17.78 0.80
C LEU A 345 9.69 18.19 1.03
N THR A 346 8.72 17.39 0.60
CA THR A 346 7.30 17.64 0.89
C THR A 346 6.98 17.50 2.38
N ALA A 347 7.57 16.51 3.07
CA ALA A 347 7.44 16.35 4.51
C ALA A 347 8.01 17.55 5.26
N PHE A 348 9.23 17.98 4.89
CA PHE A 348 9.87 19.15 5.50
C PHE A 348 9.09 20.44 5.26
N LEU A 349 8.69 20.69 4.00
CA LEU A 349 7.93 21.85 3.59
C LEU A 349 6.62 22.01 4.38
N ARG A 350 5.94 20.89 4.70
CA ARG A 350 4.70 20.91 5.48
C ARG A 350 4.92 21.51 6.87
N SER A 351 5.97 21.09 7.56
CA SER A 351 6.32 21.63 8.87
C SER A 351 6.74 23.09 8.76
N CYS A 352 7.53 23.47 7.75
CA CYS A 352 7.88 24.88 7.49
C CYS A 352 6.65 25.77 7.29
N CYS A 353 5.65 25.30 6.53
CA CYS A 353 4.37 25.99 6.39
C CYS A 353 3.61 26.08 7.72
N THR A 354 3.61 25.01 8.51
CA THR A 354 2.90 24.94 9.80
C THR A 354 3.47 25.93 10.82
N TYR A 355 4.80 26.05 10.88
CA TYR A 355 5.51 27.00 11.73
C TYR A 355 5.69 28.38 11.08
N MET A 356 5.09 28.61 9.90
CA MET A 356 5.14 29.87 9.17
C MET A 356 6.58 30.39 8.89
N ASN A 357 7.56 29.50 8.73
CA ASN A 357 8.92 29.88 8.34
C ASN A 357 8.98 30.15 6.83
N VAL A 358 8.80 31.42 6.46
CA VAL A 358 8.66 31.85 5.07
C VAL A 358 9.94 31.65 4.26
N GLU A 359 11.11 31.83 4.88
CA GLU A 359 12.41 31.70 4.20
C GLU A 359 12.68 30.26 3.79
N LEU A 360 12.62 29.31 4.74
CA LEU A 360 12.81 27.89 4.45
C LEU A 360 11.74 27.37 3.49
N THR A 361 10.49 27.82 3.64
CA THR A 361 9.40 27.41 2.74
C THR A 361 9.68 27.80 1.29
N ARG A 362 10.22 29.01 1.03
CA ARG A 362 10.63 29.43 -0.32
C ARG A 362 11.80 28.62 -0.85
N LYS A 363 12.85 28.44 -0.04
CA LYS A 363 14.07 27.68 -0.42
C LYS A 363 13.73 26.23 -0.78
N VAL A 364 13.03 25.54 0.11
CA VAL A 364 12.62 24.13 -0.07
C VAL A 364 11.59 24.01 -1.19
N GLY A 365 10.64 24.95 -1.27
CA GLY A 365 9.61 24.97 -2.31
C GLY A 365 10.20 25.07 -3.72
N GLN A 366 11.22 25.90 -3.92
CA GLN A 366 11.90 26.00 -5.21
C GLN A 366 12.60 24.68 -5.59
N LYS A 367 13.40 24.11 -4.69
CA LYS A 367 14.09 22.83 -4.93
C LYS A 367 13.08 21.70 -5.23
N LEU A 368 11.97 21.66 -4.50
CA LEU A 368 10.90 20.69 -4.70
C LEU A 368 10.27 20.82 -6.10
N LEU A 369 10.01 22.03 -6.58
CA LEU A 369 9.44 22.25 -7.93
C LEU A 369 10.37 21.81 -9.07
N GLU A 370 11.69 21.81 -8.85
CA GLU A 370 12.68 21.30 -9.81
C GLU A 370 12.60 19.76 -9.95
N LEU A 371 12.31 19.06 -8.85
CA LEU A 371 12.17 17.59 -8.82
C LEU A 371 10.88 17.05 -9.46
N LYS A 372 9.97 17.93 -9.93
CA LYS A 372 8.68 17.56 -10.53
C LYS A 372 7.86 16.62 -9.61
N PRO A 373 7.40 17.12 -8.46
CA PRO A 373 6.75 16.30 -7.45
C PRO A 373 5.32 15.93 -7.86
N GLU A 374 4.66 15.12 -7.03
CA GLU A 374 3.23 14.82 -7.18
C GLU A 374 2.35 16.05 -6.91
N GLY A 375 1.08 15.99 -7.32
CA GLY A 375 0.13 17.12 -7.24
C GLY A 375 -0.03 17.69 -5.83
N GLY A 376 0.08 16.86 -4.79
CA GLY A 376 -0.03 17.29 -3.39
C GLY A 376 0.99 18.36 -2.98
N ALA A 377 2.22 18.31 -3.50
CA ALA A 377 3.27 19.30 -3.21
C ALA A 377 2.94 20.69 -3.78
N TYR A 378 2.41 20.74 -5.00
CA TYR A 378 1.97 21.99 -5.62
C TYR A 378 0.80 22.61 -4.85
N MET A 379 -0.14 21.78 -4.40
CA MET A 379 -1.26 22.23 -3.59
C MET A 379 -0.79 22.84 -2.26
N LEU A 380 0.20 22.22 -1.61
CA LEU A 380 0.79 22.73 -0.37
C LEU A 380 1.45 24.10 -0.59
N LEU A 381 2.26 24.25 -1.65
CA LEU A 381 2.89 25.54 -2.00
C LEU A 381 1.87 26.60 -2.36
N SER A 382 0.85 26.26 -3.16
CA SER A 382 -0.20 27.21 -3.53
C SER A 382 -0.99 27.70 -2.31
N ASN A 383 -1.30 26.80 -1.36
CA ASN A 383 -1.99 27.17 -0.13
C ASN A 383 -1.12 28.08 0.73
N PHE A 384 0.18 27.78 0.84
CA PHE A 384 1.12 28.61 1.58
C PHE A 384 1.22 30.02 1.00
N HIS A 385 1.44 30.14 -0.32
CA HIS A 385 1.49 31.45 -0.98
C HIS A 385 0.19 32.24 -0.76
N GLY A 386 -0.97 31.59 -0.80
CA GLY A 386 -2.25 32.20 -0.48
C GLY A 386 -2.33 32.70 0.97
N LEU A 387 -1.86 31.91 1.94
CA LEU A 387 -1.84 32.26 3.37
C LEU A 387 -0.96 33.48 3.65
N VAL A 388 0.19 33.61 2.98
CA VAL A 388 1.09 34.77 3.14
C VAL A 388 0.75 35.96 2.24
N GLY A 389 -0.35 35.88 1.47
CA GLY A 389 -0.80 36.95 0.57
C GLY A 389 0.01 37.09 -0.73
N ASP A 390 0.85 36.12 -1.08
CA ASP A 390 1.68 36.11 -2.28
C ASP A 390 0.88 35.59 -3.50
N LEU A 391 0.08 36.49 -4.09
CA LEU A 391 -0.75 36.18 -5.27
C LEU A 391 0.07 35.77 -6.49
N GLU A 392 1.29 36.29 -6.64
CA GLU A 392 2.18 35.94 -7.76
C GLU A 392 2.68 34.50 -7.63
N GLY A 393 3.08 34.09 -6.42
CA GLY A 393 3.44 32.72 -6.11
C GLY A 393 2.31 31.73 -6.40
N VAL A 394 1.07 32.06 -6.00
CA VAL A 394 -0.12 31.25 -6.32
C VAL A 394 -0.29 31.09 -7.84
N ALA A 395 -0.22 32.20 -8.58
CA ALA A 395 -0.36 32.18 -10.04
C ALA A 395 0.76 31.34 -10.71
N LYS A 396 2.01 31.48 -10.25
CA LYS A 396 3.17 30.73 -10.73
C LYS A 396 3.01 29.22 -10.53
N VAL A 397 2.63 28.79 -9.33
CA VAL A 397 2.41 27.37 -9.01
C VAL A 397 1.28 26.78 -9.86
N ARG A 398 0.15 27.51 -10.00
CA ARG A 398 -0.98 27.08 -10.84
C ARG A 398 -0.60 26.95 -12.31
N LYS A 399 0.13 27.92 -12.86
CA LYS A 399 0.63 27.88 -14.23
C LYS A 399 1.57 26.68 -14.45
N LEU A 400 2.44 26.39 -13.49
CA LEU A 400 3.32 25.22 -13.54
C LEU A 400 2.55 23.89 -13.54
N MET A 401 1.50 23.77 -12.72
CA MET A 401 0.65 22.57 -12.70
C MET A 401 -0.02 22.34 -14.06
N LEU A 402 -0.59 23.40 -14.66
CA LEU A 402 -1.21 23.35 -15.98
C LEU A 402 -0.20 22.94 -17.07
N ASN A 403 0.96 23.59 -17.10
CA ASN A 403 2.00 23.33 -18.10
C ASN A 403 2.57 21.90 -18.02
N ARG A 404 2.58 21.31 -16.83
CA ARG A 404 3.08 19.94 -16.61
C ARG A 404 1.98 18.87 -16.67
N GLY A 405 0.73 19.26 -16.93
CA GLY A 405 -0.40 18.34 -16.95
C GLY A 405 -0.70 17.69 -15.59
N ILE A 406 -0.22 18.29 -14.49
CA ILE A 406 -0.40 17.74 -13.14
C ILE A 406 -1.85 17.94 -12.73
N ARG A 407 -2.56 16.84 -12.52
CA ARG A 407 -3.92 16.83 -12.00
C ARG A 407 -3.89 16.58 -10.50
N LYS A 408 -4.87 17.15 -9.80
CA LYS A 408 -5.10 16.84 -8.38
C LYS A 408 -5.54 15.39 -8.27
N ASP A 409 -4.91 14.62 -7.40
CA ASP A 409 -5.35 13.27 -7.09
C ASP A 409 -6.80 13.30 -6.61
N LYS A 410 -7.61 12.38 -7.12
CA LYS A 410 -8.98 12.23 -6.65
C LYS A 410 -8.95 11.74 -5.20
N ALA A 411 -9.49 12.55 -4.30
CA ALA A 411 -9.66 12.19 -2.90
C ALA A 411 -10.89 11.29 -2.77
N HIS A 412 -10.69 10.10 -2.21
CA HIS A 412 -11.75 9.17 -1.89
C HIS A 412 -11.69 8.85 -0.40
N THR A 413 -12.86 8.86 0.23
CA THR A 413 -13.03 8.33 1.58
C THR A 413 -14.02 7.19 1.54
N TRP A 414 -13.73 6.09 2.21
CA TRP A 414 -14.66 4.98 2.32
C TRP A 414 -14.86 4.53 3.75
N THR A 415 -16.00 3.89 4.00
CA THR A 415 -16.40 3.35 5.29
C THR A 415 -17.12 2.03 5.11
N GLU A 416 -16.97 1.12 6.07
CA GLU A 416 -17.68 -0.15 6.10
C GLU A 416 -18.94 -0.02 6.96
N ILE A 417 -20.12 -0.19 6.34
CA ILE A 417 -21.41 -0.17 7.05
C ILE A 417 -22.17 -1.42 6.67
N LYS A 418 -22.62 -2.18 7.68
CA LYS A 418 -23.37 -3.43 7.50
C LYS A 418 -22.68 -4.37 6.47
N ARG A 419 -21.34 -4.50 6.57
CA ARG A 419 -20.47 -5.35 5.73
C ARG A 419 -20.32 -4.91 4.27
N THR A 420 -20.84 -3.73 3.93
CA THR A 420 -20.70 -3.12 2.59
C THR A 420 -19.74 -1.95 2.67
N ILE A 421 -18.83 -1.83 1.71
CA ILE A 421 -17.94 -0.69 1.58
C ILE A 421 -18.66 0.41 0.81
N HIS A 422 -18.79 1.57 1.42
CA HIS A 422 -19.36 2.78 0.81
C HIS A 422 -18.22 3.77 0.57
N THR A 423 -18.03 4.19 -0.69
CA THR A 423 -16.99 5.14 -1.08
C THR A 423 -17.61 6.46 -1.50
N PHE A 424 -16.97 7.56 -1.11
CA PHE A 424 -17.38 8.93 -1.40
C PHE A 424 -16.24 9.69 -2.07
N GLU A 425 -16.57 10.44 -3.11
CA GLU A 425 -15.73 11.53 -3.65
C GLU A 425 -16.18 12.88 -3.06
N SER A 426 -15.33 13.91 -3.18
CA SER A 426 -15.73 15.27 -2.77
C SER A 426 -16.90 15.76 -3.63
N GLY A 427 -17.99 16.17 -2.99
CA GLY A 427 -19.21 16.61 -3.66
C GLY A 427 -20.05 15.47 -4.27
N ASP A 428 -19.78 14.22 -3.89
CA ASP A 428 -20.48 13.05 -4.41
C ASP A 428 -21.98 13.07 -4.10
N ARG A 429 -22.79 12.85 -5.14
CA ARG A 429 -24.27 12.79 -5.11
C ARG A 429 -24.82 11.43 -5.52
N SER A 430 -23.95 10.46 -5.82
CA SER A 430 -24.33 9.15 -6.34
C SER A 430 -24.96 8.23 -5.29
N HIS A 431 -24.67 8.46 -4.00
CA HIS A 431 -25.14 7.59 -2.93
C HIS A 431 -26.67 7.71 -2.74
N PRO A 432 -27.43 6.60 -2.61
CA PRO A 432 -28.90 6.63 -2.46
C PRO A 432 -29.41 7.45 -1.27
N LEU A 433 -28.60 7.57 -0.21
CA LEU A 433 -28.92 8.34 0.99
C LEU A 433 -28.35 9.78 0.97
N HIS A 434 -27.82 10.27 -0.15
CA HIS A 434 -27.13 11.56 -0.25
C HIS A 434 -27.90 12.71 0.42
N LYS A 435 -29.18 12.89 0.09
CA LYS A 435 -30.01 13.97 0.67
C LYS A 435 -30.06 13.90 2.20
N LYS A 436 -30.31 12.71 2.77
CA LYS A 436 -30.35 12.52 4.23
C LYS A 436 -29.00 12.79 4.89
N ILE A 437 -27.90 12.46 4.22
CA ILE A 437 -26.54 12.73 4.72
C ILE A 437 -26.32 14.24 4.77
N CYS A 438 -26.62 14.95 3.68
CA CYS A 438 -26.46 16.41 3.62
C CYS A 438 -27.33 17.12 4.65
N ASP A 439 -28.63 16.79 4.73
CA ASP A 439 -29.55 17.38 5.70
C ASP A 439 -29.04 17.20 7.14
N TYR A 440 -28.51 16.01 7.47
CA TYR A 440 -27.94 15.73 8.80
C TYR A 440 -26.64 16.52 9.07
N LEU A 441 -25.76 16.60 8.07
CA LEU A 441 -24.50 17.30 8.22
C LEU A 441 -24.68 18.83 8.30
N GLU A 442 -25.69 19.40 7.65
CA GLU A 442 -26.03 20.83 7.78
C GLU A 442 -26.48 21.18 9.20
N ASP A 443 -27.35 20.35 9.80
CA ASP A 443 -27.72 20.46 11.22
C ASP A 443 -26.49 20.30 12.13
N LEU A 444 -25.67 19.29 11.86
CA LEU A 444 -24.47 19.02 12.65
C LEU A 444 -23.47 20.17 12.58
N ILE A 445 -23.23 20.77 11.40
CA ILE A 445 -22.37 21.97 11.26
C ILE A 445 -22.91 23.13 12.08
N THR A 446 -24.24 23.34 12.08
CA THR A 446 -24.86 24.38 12.90
C THR A 446 -24.55 24.15 14.38
N ARG A 447 -24.74 22.92 14.87
CA ARG A 447 -24.36 22.53 16.24
C ARG A 447 -22.86 22.70 16.51
N MET A 448 -21.99 22.34 15.57
CA MET A 448 -20.54 22.52 15.69
C MET A 448 -20.17 24.00 15.83
N LYS A 449 -20.74 24.89 15.01
CA LYS A 449 -20.52 26.34 15.06
C LYS A 449 -20.90 26.93 16.42
N THR A 450 -22.02 26.49 17.02
CA THR A 450 -22.41 26.94 18.38
C THR A 450 -21.40 26.56 19.46
N LYS A 451 -20.58 25.52 19.24
CA LYS A 451 -19.50 25.09 20.14
C LYS A 451 -18.13 25.67 19.77
N GLY A 452 -18.05 26.59 18.80
CA GLY A 452 -16.82 27.27 18.42
C GLY A 452 -16.05 26.66 17.24
N TYR A 453 -16.65 25.73 16.48
CA TYR A 453 -16.06 25.28 15.22
C TYR A 453 -16.10 26.41 14.18
N VAL A 454 -14.94 26.71 13.59
CA VAL A 454 -14.79 27.68 12.49
C VAL A 454 -14.30 26.93 11.25
N PRO A 455 -15.08 26.88 10.15
CA PRO A 455 -14.64 26.25 8.92
C PRO A 455 -13.36 26.89 8.37
N ASN A 456 -12.37 26.08 8.03
CA ASN A 456 -11.11 26.60 7.48
C ASN A 456 -11.21 26.81 5.96
N THR A 457 -11.78 27.94 5.54
CA THR A 457 -12.05 28.25 4.12
C THR A 457 -10.78 28.45 3.28
N SER A 458 -9.61 28.66 3.89
CA SER A 458 -8.32 28.70 3.19
C SER A 458 -7.98 27.39 2.46
N MET A 459 -8.61 26.28 2.88
CA MET A 459 -8.42 24.96 2.25
C MET A 459 -9.14 24.85 0.89
N VAL A 460 -10.06 25.77 0.58
CA VAL A 460 -10.80 25.79 -0.69
C VAL A 460 -10.10 26.74 -1.67
N MET A 461 -9.41 26.16 -2.65
CA MET A 461 -8.64 26.95 -3.64
C MET A 461 -9.50 27.62 -4.71
N GLN A 462 -10.79 27.30 -4.78
CA GLN A 462 -11.71 27.88 -5.77
C GLN A 462 -11.99 29.33 -5.42
N ASN A 463 -11.91 30.22 -6.41
CA ASN A 463 -12.20 31.64 -6.24
C ASN A 463 -13.73 31.85 -6.22
N VAL A 464 -14.34 31.44 -5.13
CA VAL A 464 -15.77 31.59 -4.85
C VAL A 464 -15.95 32.36 -3.55
N ASP A 465 -17.16 32.88 -3.31
CA ASP A 465 -17.49 33.57 -2.07
C ASP A 465 -17.33 32.63 -0.84
N GLU A 466 -17.17 33.22 0.34
CA GLU A 466 -16.94 32.47 1.58
C GLU A 466 -18.06 31.47 1.89
N HIS A 467 -19.31 31.82 1.59
CA HIS A 467 -20.44 30.92 1.80
C HIS A 467 -20.32 29.67 0.90
N LYS A 468 -19.95 29.84 -0.37
CA LYS A 468 -19.72 28.72 -1.28
C LYS A 468 -18.50 27.89 -0.87
N LYS A 469 -17.45 28.50 -0.30
CA LYS A 469 -16.31 27.76 0.27
C LYS A 469 -16.76 26.85 1.42
N GLU A 470 -17.61 27.34 2.32
CA GLU A 470 -18.16 26.51 3.40
C GLU A 470 -18.99 25.33 2.87
N GLU A 471 -19.81 25.54 1.84
CA GLU A 471 -20.58 24.47 1.19
C GLU A 471 -19.66 23.39 0.59
N ILE A 472 -18.55 23.81 -0.02
CA ILE A 472 -17.53 22.87 -0.55
C ILE A 472 -16.88 22.08 0.59
N LEU A 473 -16.55 22.73 1.71
CA LEU A 473 -16.00 22.06 2.89
C LEU A 473 -16.98 21.05 3.49
N LEU A 474 -18.28 21.33 3.47
CA LEU A 474 -19.32 20.39 3.88
C LEU A 474 -19.35 19.16 2.97
N GLY A 475 -19.15 19.37 1.66
CA GLY A 475 -19.07 18.31 0.66
C GLY A 475 -17.77 17.49 0.65
N HIS A 476 -16.88 17.66 1.62
CA HIS A 476 -15.68 16.82 1.73
C HIS A 476 -16.04 15.35 1.98
N SER A 477 -15.34 14.45 1.29
CA SER A 477 -15.58 13.00 1.32
C SER A 477 -15.59 12.42 2.74
N GLU A 478 -14.76 12.95 3.64
CA GLU A 478 -14.66 12.54 5.04
C GLU A 478 -15.95 12.83 5.80
N LYS A 479 -16.51 14.04 5.64
CA LYS A 479 -17.75 14.42 6.31
C LYS A 479 -18.92 13.61 5.78
N LEU A 480 -18.97 13.36 4.47
CA LEU A 480 -19.99 12.49 3.87
C LEU A 480 -19.92 11.06 4.41
N ALA A 481 -18.72 10.48 4.51
CA ALA A 481 -18.52 9.13 5.05
C ALA A 481 -18.90 9.05 6.55
N ILE A 482 -18.48 10.03 7.36
CA ILE A 482 -18.87 10.12 8.78
C ILE A 482 -20.39 10.29 8.91
N GLY A 483 -20.99 11.18 8.10
CA GLY A 483 -22.42 11.42 8.08
C GLY A 483 -23.22 10.16 7.75
N LEU A 484 -22.79 9.38 6.75
CA LEU A 484 -23.39 8.08 6.47
C LEU A 484 -23.27 7.13 7.67
N GLY A 485 -22.10 7.09 8.31
CA GLY A 485 -21.86 6.31 9.52
C GLY A 485 -22.80 6.69 10.66
N LEU A 486 -23.02 7.98 10.89
CA LEU A 486 -23.91 8.52 11.93
C LEU A 486 -25.37 8.12 11.69
N ILE A 487 -25.89 8.31 10.49
CA ILE A 487 -27.32 8.04 10.20
C ILE A 487 -27.64 6.55 10.06
N SER A 488 -26.63 5.70 9.79
CA SER A 488 -26.85 4.29 9.41
C SER A 488 -26.50 3.28 10.52
N THR A 489 -25.93 3.74 11.63
CA THR A 489 -25.51 2.87 12.75
C THR A 489 -26.10 3.33 14.08
N ALA A 490 -26.20 2.41 15.04
CA ALA A 490 -26.79 2.71 16.35
C ALA A 490 -25.91 3.68 17.16
N PRO A 491 -26.51 4.50 18.05
CA PRO A 491 -25.75 5.34 18.99
C PRO A 491 -24.68 4.54 19.74
N GLY A 492 -23.51 5.14 19.96
CA GLY A 492 -22.37 4.50 20.63
C GLY A 492 -21.54 3.53 19.78
N THR A 493 -21.98 3.18 18.56
CA THR A 493 -21.15 2.35 17.65
C THR A 493 -19.87 3.12 17.27
N GLN A 494 -18.72 2.49 17.06
CA GLN A 494 -17.54 3.18 16.50
C GLN A 494 -17.76 3.48 14.99
N ILE A 495 -17.30 4.63 14.50
CA ILE A 495 -17.27 4.93 13.05
C ILE A 495 -15.84 4.81 12.56
N THR A 496 -15.60 4.00 11.54
CA THR A 496 -14.28 3.92 10.89
C THR A 496 -14.36 4.48 9.47
N ILE A 497 -13.51 5.45 9.16
CA ILE A 497 -13.32 5.97 7.80
C ILE A 497 -11.87 5.78 7.37
N VAL A 498 -11.67 5.55 6.07
CA VAL A 498 -10.34 5.47 5.48
C VAL A 498 -10.26 6.43 4.31
N LYS A 499 -9.19 7.21 4.26
CA LYS A 499 -8.89 8.16 3.20
C LYS A 499 -7.62 7.75 2.46
N ASN A 500 -7.66 7.81 1.13
CA ASN A 500 -6.48 7.51 0.29
C ASN A 500 -5.38 8.58 0.39
N LEU A 501 -5.73 9.79 0.80
CA LEU A 501 -4.83 10.92 1.02
C LEU A 501 -4.83 11.31 2.50
N ARG A 502 -3.95 12.23 2.90
CA ARG A 502 -3.99 12.84 4.22
C ARG A 502 -5.34 13.55 4.46
N VAL A 503 -5.91 13.39 5.65
CA VAL A 503 -7.11 14.13 6.07
C VAL A 503 -6.74 15.61 6.15
N CYS A 504 -7.59 16.52 5.65
CA CYS A 504 -7.28 17.96 5.69
C CYS A 504 -7.53 18.55 7.09
N ALA A 505 -6.96 19.73 7.37
CA ALA A 505 -7.06 20.39 8.68
C ALA A 505 -8.52 20.57 9.12
N ASP A 506 -9.36 21.04 8.19
CA ASP A 506 -10.78 21.27 8.44
C ASP A 506 -11.53 19.99 8.78
N CYS A 507 -11.31 18.90 8.03
CA CYS A 507 -11.96 17.63 8.31
C CYS A 507 -11.46 17.00 9.61
N HIS A 508 -10.17 17.14 9.93
CA HIS A 508 -9.62 16.69 11.21
C HIS A 508 -10.31 17.40 12.38
N GLU A 509 -10.40 18.74 12.31
CA GLU A 509 -11.04 19.55 13.36
C GLU A 509 -12.55 19.31 13.42
N ALA A 510 -13.24 19.22 12.28
CA ALA A 510 -14.65 18.86 12.25
C ALA A 510 -14.89 17.50 12.91
N THR A 511 -14.07 16.48 12.62
CA THR A 511 -14.23 15.14 13.22
C THR A 511 -14.10 15.17 14.74
N ARG A 512 -13.23 16.04 15.28
CA ARG A 512 -13.10 16.29 16.71
C ARG A 512 -14.42 16.79 17.31
N PHE A 513 -15.02 17.83 16.70
CA PHE A 513 -16.31 18.35 17.15
C PHE A 513 -17.45 17.34 16.99
N ILE A 514 -17.47 16.58 15.90
CA ILE A 514 -18.48 15.53 15.67
C ILE A 514 -18.41 14.48 16.78
N SER A 515 -17.22 13.97 17.09
CA SER A 515 -17.03 12.97 18.16
C SER A 515 -17.57 13.48 19.52
N MET A 516 -17.29 14.74 19.85
CA MET A 516 -17.78 15.38 21.08
C MET A 516 -19.31 15.57 21.11
N ILE A 517 -19.91 15.96 19.99
CA ILE A 517 -21.35 16.26 19.92
C ILE A 517 -22.19 14.99 19.91
N GLU A 518 -21.75 13.99 19.15
CA GLU A 518 -22.47 12.73 18.95
C GLU A 518 -22.15 11.69 20.02
N GLY A 519 -21.14 11.94 20.87
CA GLY A 519 -20.69 11.00 21.90
C GLY A 519 -20.20 9.68 21.30
N ARG A 520 -19.54 9.75 20.14
CA ARG A 520 -19.09 8.58 19.38
C ARG A 520 -17.59 8.60 19.17
N GLU A 521 -17.00 7.42 19.27
CA GLU A 521 -15.63 7.20 18.85
C GLU A 521 -15.55 7.13 17.32
N ILE A 522 -14.66 7.91 16.73
CA ILE A 522 -14.43 7.94 15.29
C ILE A 522 -12.96 7.62 15.03
N VAL A 523 -12.70 6.58 14.25
CA VAL A 523 -11.37 6.18 13.82
C VAL A 523 -11.20 6.62 12.36
N ALA A 524 -10.35 7.59 12.11
CA ALA A 524 -9.99 8.00 10.76
C ALA A 524 -8.58 7.50 10.42
N ARG A 525 -8.48 6.65 9.40
CA ARG A 525 -7.20 6.25 8.82
C ARG A 525 -6.91 7.10 7.59
N ASP A 526 -5.78 7.78 7.58
CA ASP A 526 -5.29 8.48 6.40
C ASP A 526 -4.14 7.73 5.73
N SER A 527 -3.52 8.33 4.71
CA SER A 527 -2.41 7.71 3.98
C SER A 527 -1.15 7.47 4.85
N SER A 528 -1.07 8.10 6.03
CA SER A 528 0.07 8.02 6.95
C SER A 528 -0.25 7.24 8.22
N ARG A 529 -1.35 7.54 8.91
CA ARG A 529 -1.62 7.06 10.27
C ARG A 529 -3.12 6.97 10.61
N PHE A 530 -3.39 6.50 11.82
CA PHE A 530 -4.70 6.56 12.45
C PHE A 530 -4.84 7.83 13.30
N HIS A 531 -6.06 8.34 13.32
CA HIS A 531 -6.53 9.39 14.21
C HIS A 531 -7.76 8.84 14.92
N GLN A 532 -7.64 8.59 16.23
CA GLN A 532 -8.75 8.13 17.05
C GLN A 532 -9.35 9.34 17.76
N PHE A 533 -10.58 9.68 17.41
CA PHE A 533 -11.32 10.78 17.98
C PHE A 533 -12.28 10.26 19.03
N LYS A 534 -12.14 10.77 20.25
CA LYS A 534 -13.01 10.44 21.38
C LYS A 534 -13.20 11.69 22.23
N ASP A 535 -14.46 12.01 22.55
CA ASP A 535 -14.85 13.11 23.44
C ASP A 535 -14.20 14.46 23.07
N GLY A 536 -14.02 14.72 21.77
CA GLY A 536 -13.43 15.97 21.29
C GLY A 536 -11.90 16.04 21.39
N GLN A 537 -11.23 14.90 21.57
CA GLN A 537 -9.78 14.78 21.52
C GLN A 537 -9.38 13.82 20.42
N CYS A 538 -8.20 14.04 19.82
CA CYS A 538 -7.59 13.14 18.84
C CYS A 538 -6.36 12.48 19.45
N SER A 539 -6.12 11.20 19.16
CA SER A 539 -4.94 10.45 19.60
C SER A 539 -3.60 11.09 19.22
N CYS A 540 -3.59 12.01 18.25
CA CYS A 540 -2.37 12.72 17.89
C CYS A 540 -2.00 13.89 18.82
N GLY A 541 -2.85 14.28 19.78
CA GLY A 541 -2.52 15.33 20.75
C GLY A 541 -2.11 16.67 20.13
N ASN A 542 -2.74 17.08 19.03
CA ASN A 542 -2.38 18.25 18.19
C ASN A 542 -1.02 18.19 17.49
N TYR A 543 -0.31 17.06 17.58
CA TYR A 543 0.87 16.73 16.79
C TYR A 543 0.43 16.20 15.42
N TRP A 544 -0.26 17.06 14.64
CA TRP A 544 -0.91 16.71 13.38
C TRP A 544 0.03 16.75 12.19
#